data_AF-T0M135-F1
#
_entry.id   AF-T0M135-F1
#
_cell.length_a   1.000
_cell.length_b   1.000
_cell.length_c   1.000
_cell.angle_alpha   90.00
_cell.angle_beta   90.00
_cell.angle_gamma   90.00
#
_symmetry.space_group_name_H-M   'P 1'
#
loop_
_entity.id
_entity.type
_entity.pdbx_description
1 polymer ?
#
loop_
_entity_poly.entity_id
_entity_poly.type
_entity_poly.pdbx_seq_one_letter_code
_entity_poly.pdbx_strand_id
1 'polypeptide(L)'
;MLVRDIDRKLDMRLVLRVRQNTEFFSAIADIRTKLPVFIYGKNGESWMSTYFPRDSRNSKIDMLLSRFRAAEKEDSFVVDTRINNVKDLAVINKLIHLPSFIVNRSDMSGGFINIYSRFHSSQADAVSSLLAEYTADGMNSRVDWLGPSPGITSIMDLINSEYPISLITYDLPMNGDEESIRSILSGDVMAEASNSLADDGSFSAVLYSGTPIHGNVEGISPVSPEDGIYCMVMRNSFLTMVRDKANQQHIMRTRFFIKPSGEKLQITVFLPSASIYEYYSIIFEIARKTENRVSVRHLLPYTHDVWNFV
;
A
#
# COMPACT_ATOMS: atom_id res chain seq x y z
N MET A 1 5.71 17.66 10.27
CA MET A 1 4.78 17.71 9.13
C MET A 1 3.58 16.87 9.49
N LEU A 2 2.38 17.32 9.14
CA LEU A 2 1.12 16.61 9.41
C LEU A 2 0.53 16.07 8.11
N VAL A 3 -0.34 15.06 8.21
CA VAL A 3 -0.98 14.48 7.00
C VAL A 3 -1.81 15.52 6.23
N ARG A 4 -2.41 16.49 6.92
CA ARG A 4 -3.14 17.59 6.26
C ARG A 4 -2.26 18.43 5.32
N ASP A 5 -0.95 18.49 5.58
CA ASP A 5 0.00 19.25 4.77
C ASP A 5 0.37 18.50 3.47
N ILE A 6 0.09 17.19 3.41
CA ILE A 6 0.41 16.30 2.27
C ILE A 6 -0.84 15.69 1.61
N ASP A 7 -2.03 15.90 2.18
CA ASP A 7 -3.28 15.22 1.81
C ASP A 7 -3.55 15.23 0.32
N ARG A 8 -3.23 16.36 -0.34
CA ARG A 8 -3.45 16.59 -1.78
C ARG A 8 -2.16 16.79 -2.58
N LYS A 9 -0.99 16.52 -2.01
CA LYS A 9 0.29 16.61 -2.75
C LYS A 9 0.40 15.56 -3.87
N LEU A 10 -0.23 14.39 -3.71
CA LEU A 10 -0.51 13.51 -4.85
C LEU A 10 -1.91 13.85 -5.36
N ASP A 11 -1.95 14.86 -6.21
CA ASP A 11 -3.12 15.58 -6.70
C ASP A 11 -3.87 14.84 -7.82
N MET A 12 -3.31 13.76 -8.36
CA MET A 12 -3.93 12.93 -9.38
C MET A 12 -4.26 11.53 -8.85
N ARG A 13 -5.34 10.95 -9.37
CA ARG A 13 -5.83 9.61 -9.08
C ARG A 13 -6.03 8.83 -10.37
N LEU A 14 -5.62 7.57 -10.34
CA LEU A 14 -5.86 6.59 -11.38
C LEU A 14 -6.62 5.39 -10.80
N VAL A 15 -7.66 4.95 -11.49
CA VAL A 15 -8.37 3.70 -11.20
C VAL A 15 -8.30 2.81 -12.44
N LEU A 16 -7.56 1.72 -12.32
CA LEU A 16 -7.44 0.70 -13.35
C LEU A 16 -8.25 -0.53 -12.98
N ARG A 17 -8.99 -1.06 -13.95
CA ARG A 17 -9.76 -2.28 -13.77
C ARG A 17 -9.29 -3.31 -14.75
N VAL A 18 -8.93 -4.48 -14.24
CA VAL A 18 -8.47 -5.62 -15.05
C VAL A 18 -9.43 -6.77 -14.83
N ARG A 19 -10.19 -7.12 -15.88
CA ARG A 19 -11.06 -8.30 -15.88
C ARG A 19 -10.20 -9.53 -15.74
N GLN A 20 -10.66 -10.51 -14.98
CA GLN A 20 -10.01 -11.81 -14.86
C GLN A 20 -10.98 -12.90 -15.27
N ASN A 21 -10.45 -13.96 -15.89
CA ASN A 21 -11.23 -15.07 -16.43
C ASN A 21 -10.98 -16.36 -15.63
N THR A 22 -11.02 -16.28 -14.31
CA THR A 22 -10.92 -17.46 -13.44
C THR A 22 -12.29 -17.86 -12.90
N GLU A 23 -12.40 -19.13 -12.49
CA GLU A 23 -13.58 -19.66 -11.81
C GLU A 23 -13.93 -18.84 -10.56
N PHE A 24 -12.91 -18.44 -9.79
CA PHE A 24 -13.09 -17.60 -8.61
C PHE A 24 -13.72 -16.25 -8.96
N PHE A 25 -13.19 -15.54 -9.97
CA PHE A 25 -13.76 -14.27 -10.43
C PHE A 25 -15.19 -14.39 -10.94
N SER A 26 -15.51 -15.50 -11.59
CA SER A 26 -16.87 -15.78 -12.06
C SER A 26 -17.81 -16.00 -10.87
N ALA A 27 -17.36 -16.72 -9.84
CA ALA A 27 -18.18 -17.09 -8.68
C ALA A 27 -18.51 -15.90 -7.75
N ILE A 28 -17.63 -14.88 -7.74
CA ILE A 28 -17.81 -13.66 -6.94
C ILE A 28 -18.40 -12.49 -7.73
N ALA A 29 -18.60 -12.61 -9.04
CA ALA A 29 -18.98 -11.47 -9.90
C ALA A 29 -20.28 -10.78 -9.42
N ASP A 30 -21.19 -11.56 -8.83
CA ASP A 30 -22.47 -11.11 -8.30
C ASP A 30 -22.39 -10.67 -6.82
N ILE A 31 -21.23 -10.72 -6.19
CA ILE A 31 -21.04 -10.18 -4.84
C ILE A 31 -20.92 -8.66 -4.96
N ARG A 32 -21.84 -7.94 -4.31
CA ARG A 32 -21.87 -6.48 -4.32
C ARG A 32 -20.75 -5.86 -3.49
N THR A 33 -20.30 -6.57 -2.45
CA THR A 33 -19.24 -6.12 -1.55
C THR A 33 -17.90 -6.16 -2.26
N LYS A 34 -17.12 -5.08 -2.13
CA LYS A 34 -15.73 -5.06 -2.58
C LYS A 34 -14.88 -5.86 -1.62
N LEU A 35 -14.11 -6.80 -2.17
CA LEU A 35 -13.24 -7.66 -1.38
C LEU A 35 -11.80 -7.14 -1.48
N PRO A 36 -11.12 -6.84 -0.37
CA PRO A 36 -9.73 -6.42 -0.40
C PRO A 36 -8.85 -7.49 -1.04
N VAL A 37 -7.89 -7.06 -1.86
CA VAL A 37 -6.96 -7.95 -2.54
C VAL A 37 -5.52 -7.50 -2.34
N PHE A 38 -4.67 -8.44 -1.98
CA PHE A 38 -3.21 -8.28 -1.99
C PHE A 38 -2.61 -9.04 -3.18
N ILE A 39 -1.84 -8.36 -4.03
CA ILE A 39 -1.19 -8.97 -5.20
C ILE A 39 0.27 -9.26 -4.86
N TYR A 40 0.74 -10.46 -5.17
CA TYR A 40 2.10 -10.90 -4.86
C TYR A 40 2.65 -11.88 -5.92
N GLY A 41 3.98 -12.01 -5.97
CA GLY A 41 4.65 -13.02 -6.81
C GLY A 41 4.85 -14.34 -6.06
N LYS A 42 4.60 -15.47 -6.73
CA LYS A 42 4.89 -16.82 -6.21
C LYS A 42 5.31 -17.72 -7.36
N ASN A 43 6.49 -18.34 -7.26
CA ASN A 43 7.05 -19.25 -8.26
C ASN A 43 7.11 -18.67 -9.69
N GLY A 44 7.45 -17.37 -9.83
CA GLY A 44 7.49 -16.69 -11.12
C GLY A 44 6.11 -16.32 -11.71
N GLU A 45 5.02 -16.54 -10.96
CA GLU A 45 3.66 -16.21 -11.36
C GLU A 45 3.07 -15.10 -10.48
N SER A 46 2.13 -14.32 -11.01
CA SER A 46 1.37 -13.35 -10.24
C SER A 46 0.15 -14.00 -9.58
N TRP A 47 0.05 -13.85 -8.28
CA TRP A 47 -1.01 -14.36 -7.43
C TRP A 47 -1.70 -13.20 -6.71
N MET A 48 -2.90 -13.48 -6.22
CA MET A 48 -3.62 -12.58 -5.36
C MET A 48 -4.22 -13.31 -4.17
N SER A 49 -4.25 -12.64 -3.02
CA SER A 49 -4.92 -13.08 -1.81
C SER A 49 -6.14 -12.20 -1.57
N THR A 50 -7.30 -12.80 -1.55
CA THR A 50 -8.57 -12.12 -1.26
C THR A 50 -8.94 -12.33 0.20
N TYR A 51 -9.25 -11.24 0.89
CA TYR A 51 -9.64 -11.26 2.30
C TYR A 51 -11.14 -11.24 2.48
N PHE A 52 -11.63 -12.12 3.34
CA PHE A 52 -13.02 -12.20 3.77
C PHE A 52 -13.09 -12.03 5.28
N PRO A 53 -13.55 -10.87 5.79
CA PRO A 53 -13.79 -10.69 7.21
C PRO A 53 -14.79 -11.74 7.74
N ARG A 54 -14.58 -12.29 8.94
CA ARG A 54 -15.52 -13.27 9.51
C ARG A 54 -16.95 -12.74 9.63
N ASP A 55 -17.10 -11.45 9.90
CA ASP A 55 -18.40 -10.80 10.06
C ASP A 55 -19.16 -10.63 8.74
N SER A 56 -18.50 -10.84 7.60
CA SER A 56 -19.12 -10.74 6.27
C SER A 56 -19.88 -12.02 5.86
N ARG A 57 -19.83 -13.09 6.67
CA ARG A 57 -20.34 -14.41 6.31
C ARG A 57 -21.83 -14.41 5.96
N ASN A 58 -22.12 -15.10 4.86
CA ASN A 58 -23.46 -15.51 4.46
C ASN A 58 -23.34 -16.85 3.72
N SER A 59 -24.46 -17.50 3.44
CA SER A 59 -24.48 -18.82 2.79
C SER A 59 -23.69 -18.87 1.48
N LYS A 60 -23.69 -17.78 0.69
CA LYS A 60 -22.93 -17.68 -0.56
C LYS A 60 -21.43 -17.58 -0.30
N ILE A 61 -21.00 -16.74 0.63
CA ILE A 61 -19.58 -16.62 1.01
C ILE A 61 -19.07 -17.94 1.60
N ASP A 62 -19.84 -18.60 2.46
CA ASP A 62 -19.45 -19.89 3.05
C ASP A 62 -19.22 -20.97 1.99
N MET A 63 -20.11 -21.04 0.99
CA MET A 63 -19.95 -21.94 -0.15
C MET A 63 -18.67 -21.64 -0.94
N LEU A 64 -18.34 -20.36 -1.15
CA LEU A 64 -17.11 -19.97 -1.84
C LEU A 64 -15.86 -20.32 -1.03
N LEU A 65 -15.84 -19.99 0.26
CA LEU A 65 -14.73 -20.30 1.15
C LEU A 65 -14.45 -21.81 1.20
N SER A 66 -15.50 -22.63 1.21
CA SER A 66 -15.38 -24.09 1.12
C SER A 66 -14.85 -24.55 -0.24
N ARG A 67 -15.44 -24.08 -1.35
CA ARG A 67 -15.07 -24.47 -2.72
C ARG A 67 -13.61 -24.15 -3.04
N PHE A 68 -13.15 -22.97 -2.62
CA PHE A 68 -11.79 -22.49 -2.91
C PHE A 68 -10.79 -22.77 -1.79
N ARG A 69 -11.15 -23.63 -0.82
CA ARG A 69 -10.28 -24.08 0.28
C ARG A 69 -9.61 -22.90 1.00
N ALA A 70 -10.42 -21.95 1.43
CA ALA A 70 -9.94 -20.76 2.11
C ALA A 70 -9.11 -21.15 3.35
N ALA A 71 -7.98 -20.47 3.54
CA ALA A 71 -7.20 -20.57 4.75
C ALA A 71 -7.91 -19.77 5.85
N GLU A 72 -8.12 -20.40 6.99
CA GLU A 72 -8.71 -19.76 8.15
C GLU A 72 -7.64 -18.98 8.94
N LYS A 73 -7.95 -17.73 9.29
CA LYS A 73 -7.17 -16.84 10.14
C LYS A 73 -7.96 -16.49 11.39
N GLU A 74 -7.37 -15.77 12.34
CA GLU A 74 -8.06 -15.44 13.60
C GLU A 74 -9.39 -14.71 13.34
N ASP A 75 -9.37 -13.62 12.56
CA ASP A 75 -10.55 -12.78 12.28
C ASP A 75 -10.97 -12.73 10.80
N SER A 76 -10.38 -13.58 9.96
CA SER A 76 -10.67 -13.58 8.52
C SER A 76 -10.48 -14.94 7.86
N PHE A 77 -10.85 -15.01 6.59
CA PHE A 77 -10.48 -16.08 5.69
C PHE A 77 -9.73 -15.51 4.49
N VAL A 78 -8.77 -16.28 3.98
CA VAL A 78 -7.95 -15.90 2.83
C VAL A 78 -8.12 -16.92 1.71
N VAL A 79 -8.42 -16.43 0.51
CA VAL A 79 -8.42 -17.26 -0.71
C VAL A 79 -7.31 -16.77 -1.62
N ASP A 80 -6.35 -17.65 -1.90
CA ASP A 80 -5.31 -17.42 -2.89
C ASP A 80 -5.79 -17.84 -4.28
N THR A 81 -5.58 -17.00 -5.28
CA THR A 81 -5.94 -17.28 -6.66
C THR A 81 -4.88 -16.74 -7.60
N ARG A 82 -4.53 -17.52 -8.62
CA ARG A 82 -3.63 -17.10 -9.68
C ARG A 82 -4.28 -16.00 -10.54
N ILE A 83 -3.48 -15.02 -10.95
CA ILE A 83 -3.91 -14.02 -11.91
C ILE A 83 -3.59 -14.49 -13.32
N ASN A 84 -4.59 -14.55 -14.20
CA ASN A 84 -4.44 -15.07 -15.55
C ASN A 84 -4.07 -13.99 -16.56
N ASN A 85 -4.66 -12.80 -16.45
CA ASN A 85 -4.39 -11.68 -17.37
C ASN A 85 -3.15 -10.90 -16.93
N VAL A 86 -2.01 -11.59 -16.89
CA VAL A 86 -0.71 -11.05 -16.44
C VAL A 86 -0.21 -9.94 -17.36
N LYS A 87 -0.49 -10.02 -18.66
CA LYS A 87 -0.13 -8.98 -19.65
C LYS A 87 -0.78 -7.63 -19.31
N ASP A 88 -2.07 -7.65 -18.96
CA ASP A 88 -2.81 -6.45 -18.57
C ASP A 88 -2.36 -5.90 -17.20
N LEU A 89 -1.83 -6.75 -16.32
CA LEU A 89 -1.20 -6.30 -15.08
C LEU A 89 0.21 -5.74 -15.27
N ALA A 90 0.89 -6.04 -16.38
CA ALA A 90 2.26 -5.56 -16.59
C ALA A 90 2.34 -4.03 -16.64
N VAL A 91 1.27 -3.35 -17.05
CA VAL A 91 1.19 -1.88 -16.99
C VAL A 91 1.31 -1.37 -15.55
N ILE A 92 0.74 -2.07 -14.58
CA ILE A 92 0.83 -1.71 -13.16
C ILE A 92 2.27 -1.81 -12.69
N ASN A 93 2.96 -2.89 -13.07
CA ASN A 93 4.36 -3.08 -12.72
C ASN A 93 5.23 -1.95 -13.31
N LYS A 94 4.93 -1.43 -14.50
CA LYS A 94 5.62 -0.25 -15.04
C LYS A 94 5.25 1.03 -14.28
N LEU A 95 3.97 1.24 -13.99
CA LEU A 95 3.47 2.43 -13.31
C LEU A 95 4.04 2.59 -11.90
N ILE A 96 4.20 1.51 -11.12
CA ILE A 96 4.78 1.57 -9.77
C ILE A 96 6.24 1.99 -9.74
N HIS A 97 6.93 2.01 -10.88
CA HIS A 97 8.29 2.52 -11.00
C HIS A 97 8.34 4.01 -11.38
N LEU A 98 7.20 4.62 -11.73
CA LEU A 98 7.15 6.06 -11.92
C LEU A 98 7.37 6.77 -10.57
N PRO A 99 8.16 7.86 -10.53
CA PRO A 99 8.28 8.68 -9.34
C PRO A 99 6.90 9.16 -8.86
N SER A 100 6.71 9.30 -7.55
CA SER A 100 5.43 9.69 -6.93
C SER A 100 4.23 8.77 -7.12
N PHE A 101 4.32 7.68 -7.90
CA PHE A 101 3.20 6.79 -8.13
C PHE A 101 3.03 5.79 -6.98
N ILE A 102 1.91 5.86 -6.26
CA ILE A 102 1.61 4.98 -5.14
C ILE A 102 0.32 4.21 -5.40
N VAL A 103 0.40 2.88 -5.33
CA VAL A 103 -0.77 2.00 -5.26
C VAL A 103 -1.31 2.04 -3.83
N ASN A 104 -2.51 2.57 -3.70
CA ASN A 104 -3.16 2.84 -2.44
C ASN A 104 -4.01 1.66 -1.95
N ARG A 105 -4.60 0.94 -2.89
CA ARG A 105 -5.55 -0.14 -2.60
C ARG A 105 -5.73 -0.97 -3.86
N SER A 106 -5.96 -2.27 -3.63
CA SER A 106 -6.54 -3.15 -4.63
C SER A 106 -7.76 -3.84 -4.04
N ASP A 107 -8.82 -3.97 -4.82
CA ASP A 107 -9.99 -4.75 -4.45
C ASP A 107 -10.51 -5.52 -5.64
N MET A 108 -11.53 -6.33 -5.37
CA MET A 108 -12.20 -7.12 -6.36
C MET A 108 -13.70 -6.93 -6.27
N SER A 109 -14.32 -6.66 -7.42
CA SER A 109 -15.76 -6.52 -7.57
C SER A 109 -16.19 -6.65 -9.03
N GLY A 110 -17.37 -7.24 -9.27
CA GLY A 110 -17.96 -7.34 -10.60
C GLY A 110 -17.12 -8.10 -11.63
N GLY A 111 -16.28 -9.06 -11.18
CA GLY A 111 -15.37 -9.80 -12.06
C GLY A 111 -14.08 -9.05 -12.46
N PHE A 112 -13.77 -7.93 -11.80
CA PHE A 112 -12.55 -7.14 -12.03
C PHE A 112 -11.67 -7.12 -10.78
N ILE A 113 -10.36 -7.08 -11.00
CA ILE A 113 -9.40 -6.50 -10.06
C ILE A 113 -9.43 -4.99 -10.30
N ASN A 114 -9.68 -4.21 -9.26
CA ASN A 114 -9.66 -2.76 -9.30
C ASN A 114 -8.44 -2.28 -8.51
N ILE A 115 -7.58 -1.48 -9.16
CA ILE A 115 -6.34 -0.95 -8.60
C ILE A 115 -6.46 0.56 -8.54
N TYR A 116 -6.29 1.11 -7.34
CA TYR A 116 -6.45 2.51 -7.05
C TYR A 116 -5.07 3.08 -6.71
N SER A 117 -4.69 4.12 -7.43
CA SER A 117 -3.39 4.76 -7.27
C SER A 117 -3.52 6.27 -7.24
N ARG A 118 -2.50 6.91 -6.66
CA ARG A 118 -2.29 8.35 -6.69
C ARG A 118 -0.90 8.68 -7.18
N PHE A 119 -0.75 9.86 -7.76
CA PHE A 119 0.53 10.40 -8.21
C PHE A 119 0.46 11.92 -8.29
N HIS A 120 1.60 12.57 -8.48
CA HIS A 120 1.67 14.02 -8.70
C HIS A 120 1.48 14.34 -10.19
N SER A 121 0.76 15.42 -10.51
CA SER A 121 0.44 15.83 -11.88
C SER A 121 1.66 16.07 -12.77
N SER A 122 2.85 16.33 -12.19
CA SER A 122 4.11 16.36 -12.97
C SER A 122 4.45 15.04 -13.67
N GLN A 123 3.80 13.93 -13.30
CA GLN A 123 3.95 12.61 -13.92
C GLN A 123 2.79 12.24 -14.88
N ALA A 124 1.83 13.15 -15.13
CA ALA A 124 0.64 12.86 -15.93
C ALA A 124 0.95 12.39 -17.35
N ASP A 125 1.95 12.98 -18.01
CA ASP A 125 2.36 12.59 -19.36
C ASP A 125 2.98 11.19 -19.38
N ALA A 126 3.82 10.87 -18.38
CA ALA A 126 4.43 9.54 -18.25
C ALA A 126 3.38 8.46 -17.96
N VAL A 127 2.43 8.74 -17.07
CA VAL A 127 1.29 7.85 -16.79
C VAL A 127 0.45 7.65 -18.05
N SER A 128 0.10 8.73 -18.76
CA SER A 128 -0.74 8.65 -19.97
C SER A 128 -0.06 7.87 -21.09
N SER A 129 1.25 8.07 -21.27
CA SER A 129 2.06 7.33 -22.26
C SER A 129 2.07 5.83 -21.95
N LEU A 130 2.32 5.46 -20.69
CA LEU A 130 2.28 4.06 -20.25
C LEU A 130 0.89 3.44 -20.39
N LEU A 131 -0.18 4.20 -20.15
CA LEU A 131 -1.53 3.68 -20.35
C LEU A 131 -1.84 3.47 -21.83
N ALA A 132 -1.46 4.41 -22.70
CA ALA A 132 -1.70 4.32 -24.14
C ALA A 132 -1.07 3.07 -24.78
N GLU A 133 0.14 2.69 -24.34
CA GLU A 133 0.81 1.45 -24.77
C GLU A 133 -0.02 0.18 -24.53
N TYR A 134 -0.88 0.16 -23.50
CA TYR A 134 -1.59 -1.04 -23.07
C TYR A 134 -3.09 -1.01 -23.37
N THR A 135 -3.70 0.18 -23.41
CA THR A 135 -5.13 0.30 -23.75
C THR A 135 -5.43 0.12 -25.23
N ALA A 136 -4.42 0.27 -26.11
CA ALA A 136 -4.59 0.05 -27.55
C ALA A 136 -4.94 -1.42 -27.88
N ASP A 137 -4.44 -2.37 -27.08
CA ASP A 137 -4.58 -3.81 -27.32
C ASP A 137 -5.39 -4.55 -26.23
N GLY A 138 -5.74 -3.88 -25.14
CA GLY A 138 -6.34 -4.49 -23.95
C GLY A 138 -7.85 -4.64 -24.01
N MET A 139 -8.37 -5.84 -24.35
CA MET A 139 -9.81 -6.13 -24.18
C MET A 139 -10.23 -6.30 -22.71
N ASN A 140 -9.29 -6.53 -21.80
CA ASN A 140 -9.56 -6.87 -20.40
C ASN A 140 -9.19 -5.76 -19.41
N SER A 141 -8.45 -4.73 -19.82
CA SER A 141 -8.06 -3.60 -18.99
C SER A 141 -8.82 -2.34 -19.38
N ARG A 142 -9.20 -1.53 -18.40
CA ARG A 142 -9.83 -0.22 -18.62
C ARG A 142 -9.40 0.79 -17.57
N VAL A 143 -9.25 2.04 -18.02
CA VAL A 143 -9.18 3.20 -17.14
C VAL A 143 -10.60 3.57 -16.75
N ASP A 144 -10.94 3.36 -15.48
CA ASP A 144 -12.26 3.73 -14.93
C ASP A 144 -12.27 5.19 -14.47
N TRP A 145 -11.11 5.70 -14.03
CA TRP A 145 -10.90 7.09 -13.64
C TRP A 145 -9.46 7.53 -13.85
N LEU A 146 -9.26 8.72 -14.40
CA LEU A 146 -7.99 9.44 -14.41
C LEU A 146 -8.29 10.94 -14.25
N GLY A 147 -7.86 11.53 -13.14
CA GLY A 147 -8.18 12.94 -12.84
C GLY A 147 -7.84 13.33 -11.41
N PRO A 148 -8.37 14.44 -10.90
CA PRO A 148 -8.05 14.95 -9.58
C PRO A 148 -8.28 13.92 -8.46
N SER A 149 -7.34 13.89 -7.52
CA SER A 149 -7.40 13.08 -6.31
C SER A 149 -8.23 13.80 -5.24
N PRO A 150 -9.15 13.11 -4.55
CA PRO A 150 -9.91 13.71 -3.45
C PRO A 150 -9.06 13.92 -2.17
N GLY A 151 -7.84 13.35 -2.13
CA GLY A 151 -6.93 13.41 -0.98
C GLY A 151 -6.85 12.11 -0.19
N ILE A 152 -5.80 11.98 0.64
CA ILE A 152 -5.53 10.80 1.49
C ILE A 152 -6.71 10.53 2.43
N THR A 153 -7.12 11.55 3.17
CA THR A 153 -8.15 11.50 4.21
C THR A 153 -9.47 10.97 3.66
N SER A 154 -9.95 11.57 2.57
CA SER A 154 -11.18 11.15 1.88
C SER A 154 -11.12 9.73 1.33
N ILE A 155 -9.95 9.31 0.81
CA ILE A 155 -9.77 7.93 0.33
C ILE A 155 -9.83 6.93 1.48
N MET A 156 -9.24 7.27 2.62
CA MET A 156 -9.22 6.40 3.79
C MET A 156 -10.59 6.32 4.47
N ASP A 157 -11.36 7.41 4.50
CA ASP A 157 -12.76 7.41 4.93
C ASP A 157 -13.60 6.46 4.04
N LEU A 158 -13.43 6.54 2.71
CA LEU A 158 -14.08 5.62 1.77
C LEU A 158 -13.68 4.17 2.02
N ILE A 159 -12.39 3.90 2.21
CA ILE A 159 -11.90 2.55 2.50
C ILE A 159 -12.54 2.01 3.78
N ASN A 160 -12.52 2.80 4.86
CA ASN A 160 -13.09 2.40 6.15
C ASN A 160 -14.60 2.13 6.08
N SER A 161 -15.32 2.86 5.22
CA SER A 161 -16.76 2.63 5.00
C SER A 161 -17.08 1.31 4.32
N GLU A 162 -16.12 0.72 3.60
CA GLU A 162 -16.30 -0.54 2.88
C GLU A 162 -15.75 -1.75 3.66
N TYR A 163 -14.66 -1.56 4.39
CA TYR A 163 -14.16 -2.52 5.38
C TYR A 163 -13.42 -1.77 6.51
N PRO A 164 -13.65 -2.14 7.79
CA PRO A 164 -12.97 -1.48 8.90
C PRO A 164 -11.45 -1.55 8.78
N ILE A 165 -10.80 -0.40 8.98
CA ILE A 165 -9.35 -0.28 9.06
C ILE A 165 -8.93 0.22 10.44
N SER A 166 -7.73 -0.15 10.84
CA SER A 166 -7.10 0.29 12.08
C SER A 166 -5.72 0.87 11.78
N LEU A 167 -5.23 1.68 12.71
CA LEU A 167 -3.90 2.27 12.70
C LEU A 167 -3.05 1.66 13.81
N ILE A 168 -1.79 1.38 13.47
CA ILE A 168 -0.73 1.14 14.45
C ILE A 168 0.41 2.13 14.20
N THR A 169 0.85 2.79 15.27
CA THR A 169 2.02 3.66 15.26
C THR A 169 3.05 3.14 16.22
N TYR A 170 4.28 2.96 15.76
CA TYR A 170 5.40 2.49 16.59
C TYR A 170 6.67 3.25 16.27
N ASP A 171 7.54 3.36 17.27
CA ASP A 171 8.87 3.95 17.11
C ASP A 171 9.92 2.86 16.93
N LEU A 172 10.82 3.09 15.98
CA LEU A 172 12.01 2.30 15.71
C LEU A 172 13.25 3.20 15.87
N PRO A 173 14.27 2.81 16.64
CA PRO A 173 15.53 3.55 16.67
C PRO A 173 16.16 3.61 15.28
N MET A 174 16.65 4.78 14.87
CA MET A 174 17.46 4.88 13.65
C MET A 174 18.79 4.17 13.87
N ASN A 175 19.22 3.35 12.92
CA ASN A 175 20.49 2.65 12.94
C ASN A 175 21.41 3.17 11.81
N GLY A 176 22.48 2.44 11.49
CA GLY A 176 23.43 2.84 10.45
C GLY A 176 22.87 2.71 9.03
N ASP A 177 21.78 1.97 8.81
CA ASP A 177 21.17 1.80 7.48
C ASP A 177 20.58 3.13 6.98
N GLU A 178 20.23 4.06 7.87
CA GLU A 178 19.64 5.36 7.54
C GLU A 178 20.62 6.54 7.62
N GLU A 179 21.92 6.30 7.81
CA GLU A 179 22.93 7.34 8.03
C GLU A 179 22.93 8.40 6.90
N SER A 180 22.79 7.95 5.65
CA SER A 180 22.81 8.81 4.45
C SER A 180 21.59 9.73 4.33
N ILE A 181 20.45 9.36 4.92
CA ILE A 181 19.20 10.14 4.86
C ILE A 181 18.86 10.82 6.19
N ARG A 182 19.62 10.55 7.25
CA ARG A 182 19.41 11.09 8.60
C ARG A 182 19.34 12.61 8.66
N SER A 183 20.16 13.30 7.87
CA SER A 183 20.20 14.77 7.79
C SER A 183 18.94 15.38 7.16
N ILE A 184 18.27 14.65 6.27
CA ILE A 184 17.00 15.07 5.66
C ILE A 184 15.84 14.69 6.57
N LEU A 185 15.92 13.49 7.15
CA LEU A 185 15.00 13.04 8.18
C LEU A 185 15.14 13.85 9.48
N SER A 186 16.02 14.82 9.64
CA SER A 186 15.96 15.72 10.81
C SER A 186 15.06 16.94 10.59
N GLY A 187 14.60 17.15 9.35
CA GLY A 187 13.75 18.27 8.95
C GLY A 187 12.24 18.03 9.10
N ASP A 188 11.47 19.01 8.63
CA ASP A 188 10.01 18.91 8.53
C ASP A 188 9.61 18.04 7.33
N VAL A 189 9.70 16.72 7.49
CA VAL A 189 9.48 15.75 6.40
C VAL A 189 8.53 14.62 6.81
N MET A 190 7.92 14.01 5.81
CA MET A 190 7.14 12.77 5.93
C MET A 190 7.33 11.94 4.67
N ALA A 191 7.50 10.63 4.81
CA ALA A 191 7.57 9.71 3.67
C ALA A 191 6.35 8.78 3.65
N GLU A 192 5.72 8.62 2.49
CA GLU A 192 4.70 7.60 2.24
C GLU A 192 5.35 6.43 1.48
N ALA A 193 5.53 5.30 2.16
CA ALA A 193 6.20 4.14 1.60
C ALA A 193 5.28 3.39 0.63
N SER A 194 5.85 2.96 -0.50
CA SER A 194 5.16 2.11 -1.46
C SER A 194 4.98 0.69 -0.91
N ASN A 195 3.85 0.09 -1.27
CA ASN A 195 3.57 -1.32 -1.04
C ASN A 195 4.29 -2.26 -2.02
N SER A 196 5.18 -1.79 -2.89
CA SER A 196 6.14 -2.60 -3.67
C SER A 196 7.54 -2.59 -3.01
N LEU A 197 8.20 -3.75 -2.97
CA LEU A 197 9.58 -3.89 -2.48
C LEU A 197 10.42 -4.05 -3.73
N ALA A 198 11.54 -3.36 -3.81
CA ALA A 198 12.52 -3.70 -4.83
C ALA A 198 13.19 -5.04 -4.46
N ASP A 199 13.68 -5.77 -5.46
CA ASP A 199 14.32 -7.08 -5.27
C ASP A 199 15.58 -7.01 -4.38
N ASP A 200 16.14 -5.81 -4.20
CA ASP A 200 17.30 -5.54 -3.35
C ASP A 200 16.96 -5.26 -1.87
N GLY A 201 15.69 -5.44 -1.47
CA GLY A 201 15.23 -5.19 -0.12
C GLY A 201 14.99 -3.72 0.22
N SER A 202 15.10 -2.82 -0.77
CA SER A 202 14.83 -1.39 -0.57
C SER A 202 13.34 -1.04 -0.66
N PHE A 203 13.00 0.05 0.03
CA PHE A 203 11.68 0.69 0.01
C PHE A 203 11.75 1.91 -0.87
N SER A 204 10.90 1.95 -1.90
CA SER A 204 10.58 3.22 -2.54
C SER A 204 9.50 3.93 -1.72
N ALA A 205 9.66 5.23 -1.54
CA ALA A 205 8.73 6.09 -0.85
C ALA A 205 8.62 7.43 -1.57
N VAL A 206 7.46 8.07 -1.43
CA VAL A 206 7.31 9.48 -1.77
C VAL A 206 7.65 10.29 -0.54
N LEU A 207 8.67 11.13 -0.65
CA LEU A 207 9.11 12.02 0.39
C LEU A 207 8.49 13.40 0.19
N TYR A 208 7.77 13.85 1.20
CA TYR A 208 7.23 15.19 1.32
C TYR A 208 8.14 16.00 2.25
N SER A 209 8.52 17.20 1.81
CA SER A 209 9.35 18.12 2.59
C SER A 209 8.70 19.49 2.68
N GLY A 210 8.76 20.10 3.87
CA GLY A 210 8.31 21.47 4.11
C GLY A 210 9.30 22.51 3.57
N THR A 211 10.54 22.10 3.34
CA THR A 211 11.62 22.94 2.77
C THR A 211 12.26 22.25 1.57
N PRO A 212 12.66 23.00 0.52
CA PRO A 212 13.38 22.40 -0.59
C PRO A 212 14.65 21.67 -0.13
N ILE A 213 14.82 20.43 -0.60
CA ILE A 213 16.04 19.66 -0.40
C ILE A 213 17.04 20.14 -1.45
N HIS A 214 18.15 20.73 -0.99
CA HIS A 214 19.22 21.23 -1.85
C HIS A 214 20.39 20.24 -1.92
N GLY A 215 20.97 20.10 -3.11
CA GLY A 215 22.08 19.20 -3.37
C GLY A 215 21.66 17.80 -3.79
N ASN A 216 22.63 16.99 -4.22
CA ASN A 216 22.41 15.58 -4.51
C ASN A 216 22.54 14.79 -3.22
N VAL A 217 21.43 14.26 -2.72
CA VAL A 217 21.45 13.30 -1.62
C VAL A 217 21.17 11.91 -2.16
N GLU A 218 22.06 10.98 -1.83
CA GLU A 218 21.96 9.61 -2.29
C GLU A 218 20.62 8.99 -1.89
N GLY A 219 19.98 8.31 -2.84
CA GLY A 219 18.67 7.71 -2.64
C GLY A 219 17.50 8.68 -2.74
N ILE A 220 17.70 9.99 -2.96
CA ILE A 220 16.62 10.96 -3.11
C ILE A 220 16.69 11.64 -4.48
N SER A 221 15.57 11.65 -5.20
CA SER A 221 15.43 12.30 -6.50
C SER A 221 14.24 13.26 -6.52
N PRO A 222 14.35 14.40 -7.23
CA PRO A 222 13.26 15.37 -7.32
C PRO A 222 12.10 14.84 -8.16
N VAL A 223 10.87 15.16 -7.75
CA VAL A 223 9.66 14.96 -8.57
C VAL A 223 8.98 16.28 -8.87
N SER A 224 8.78 17.10 -7.84
CA SER A 224 8.32 18.48 -7.91
C SER A 224 8.87 19.21 -6.67
N PRO A 225 10.10 19.74 -6.76
CA PRO A 225 10.74 20.45 -5.65
C PRO A 225 9.95 21.66 -5.15
N GLU A 226 9.26 22.36 -6.05
CA GLU A 226 8.38 23.49 -5.77
C GLU A 226 7.20 23.12 -4.87
N ASP A 227 6.64 21.91 -5.06
CA ASP A 227 5.61 21.36 -4.19
C ASP A 227 6.20 20.52 -3.04
N GLY A 228 7.52 20.49 -2.90
CA GLY A 228 8.24 19.73 -1.88
C GLY A 228 8.03 18.22 -2.00
N ILE A 229 7.96 17.68 -3.22
CA ILE A 229 7.75 16.27 -3.52
C ILE A 229 9.02 15.67 -4.13
N TYR A 230 9.48 14.60 -3.52
CA TYR A 230 10.67 13.84 -3.91
C TYR A 230 10.34 12.35 -3.91
N CYS A 231 11.13 11.58 -4.65
CA CYS A 231 11.17 10.13 -4.52
C CYS A 231 12.37 9.77 -3.64
N MET A 232 12.16 8.83 -2.72
CA MET A 232 13.18 8.34 -1.82
C MET A 232 13.28 6.82 -1.93
N VAL A 233 14.49 6.30 -1.97
CA VAL A 233 14.81 4.90 -1.82
C VAL A 233 15.55 4.74 -0.50
N MET A 234 14.99 3.97 0.42
CA MET A 234 15.59 3.71 1.72
C MET A 234 15.75 2.22 1.97
N ARG A 235 16.76 1.85 2.76
CA ARG A 235 16.96 0.48 3.23
C ARG A 235 16.82 0.50 4.75
N ASN A 236 16.05 -0.45 5.28
CA ASN A 236 15.92 -0.67 6.71
C ASN A 236 15.62 -2.15 6.91
N SER A 237 16.61 -2.88 7.40
CA SER A 237 16.55 -4.34 7.59
C SER A 237 15.35 -4.79 8.44
N PHE A 238 15.04 -4.05 9.52
CA PHE A 238 13.90 -4.35 10.39
C PHE A 238 12.57 -4.22 9.64
N LEU A 239 12.35 -3.11 8.94
CA LEU A 239 11.13 -2.88 8.16
C LEU A 239 11.00 -3.91 7.03
N THR A 240 12.10 -4.29 6.38
CA THR A 240 12.11 -5.34 5.34
C THR A 240 11.62 -6.66 5.92
N MET A 241 12.16 -7.09 7.06
CA MET A 241 11.70 -8.31 7.73
C MET A 241 10.23 -8.26 8.13
N VAL A 242 9.76 -7.13 8.68
CA VAL A 242 8.34 -6.95 9.07
C VAL A 242 7.44 -7.09 7.86
N ARG A 243 7.83 -6.44 6.77
CA ARG A 243 7.10 -6.47 5.51
C ARG A 243 7.07 -7.86 4.89
N ASP A 244 8.19 -8.57 4.85
CA ASP A 244 8.27 -9.92 4.28
C ASP A 244 7.41 -10.90 5.07
N LYS A 245 7.50 -10.86 6.40
CA LYS A 245 6.67 -11.69 7.27
C LYS A 245 5.18 -11.35 7.13
N ALA A 246 4.83 -10.07 7.03
CA ALA A 246 3.46 -9.64 6.76
C ALA A 246 2.97 -10.11 5.38
N ASN A 247 3.81 -10.08 4.34
CA ASN A 247 3.48 -10.60 3.01
C ASN A 247 3.24 -12.12 3.05
N GLN A 248 4.10 -12.87 3.75
CA GLN A 248 3.94 -14.32 3.95
C GLN A 248 2.66 -14.68 4.71
N GLN A 249 2.21 -13.80 5.60
CA GLN A 249 0.95 -13.97 6.32
C GLN A 249 -0.25 -13.45 5.55
N HIS A 250 -0.03 -12.86 4.37
CA HIS A 250 -1.04 -12.17 3.61
C HIS A 250 -1.64 -11.07 4.50
N ILE A 251 -0.87 -10.03 4.84
CA ILE A 251 -1.38 -8.86 5.55
C ILE A 251 -1.23 -7.65 4.65
N MET A 252 -2.36 -7.14 4.18
CA MET A 252 -2.41 -5.93 3.37
C MET A 252 -2.19 -4.69 4.23
N ARG A 253 -1.23 -3.86 3.83
CA ARG A 253 -1.02 -2.53 4.42
C ARG A 253 -1.63 -1.51 3.47
N THR A 254 -2.63 -0.78 3.92
CA THR A 254 -3.34 0.21 3.10
C THR A 254 -2.50 1.47 2.91
N ARG A 255 -1.87 1.94 3.98
CA ARG A 255 -0.95 3.09 3.97
C ARG A 255 0.18 2.87 4.96
N PHE A 256 1.34 3.46 4.65
CA PHE A 256 2.54 3.35 5.45
C PHE A 256 3.24 4.70 5.41
N PHE A 257 3.20 5.43 6.53
CA PHE A 257 3.95 6.66 6.73
C PHE A 257 5.18 6.43 7.60
N ILE A 258 6.25 7.11 7.25
CA ILE A 258 7.51 7.16 8.00
C ILE A 258 7.78 8.63 8.25
N LYS A 259 7.91 9.00 9.52
CA LYS A 259 8.36 10.33 9.90
C LYS A 259 9.46 10.25 10.94
N PRO A 260 10.40 11.19 10.94
CA PRO A 260 11.37 11.27 12.02
C PRO A 260 10.76 11.74 13.33
N SER A 261 11.33 11.28 14.44
CA SER A 261 10.97 11.65 15.80
C SER A 261 12.22 11.60 16.69
N GLY A 262 13.08 12.62 16.58
CA GLY A 262 14.38 12.64 17.26
C GLY A 262 15.31 11.57 16.67
N GLU A 263 15.88 10.72 17.51
CA GLU A 263 16.74 9.60 17.09
C GLU A 263 15.96 8.35 16.63
N LYS A 264 14.65 8.48 16.43
CA LYS A 264 13.76 7.38 16.06
C LYS A 264 13.01 7.70 14.78
N LEU A 265 12.68 6.65 14.04
CA LEU A 265 11.64 6.67 13.02
C LEU A 265 10.31 6.35 13.70
N GLN A 266 9.33 7.23 13.54
CA GLN A 266 7.95 6.90 13.81
C GLN A 266 7.33 6.31 12.54
N ILE A 267 6.82 5.10 12.70
CA ILE A 267 6.19 4.33 11.64
C ILE A 267 4.71 4.26 11.94
N THR A 268 3.89 4.67 10.97
CA THR A 268 2.44 4.60 11.06
C THR A 268 1.89 3.76 9.91
N VAL A 269 1.16 2.70 10.23
CA VAL A 269 0.60 1.78 9.24
C VAL A 269 -0.90 1.67 9.42
N PHE A 270 -1.63 1.82 8.33
CA PHE A 270 -3.07 1.54 8.26
C PHE A 270 -3.28 0.19 7.59
N LEU A 271 -4.11 -0.66 8.18
CA LEU A 271 -4.41 -2.01 7.68
C LEU A 271 -5.85 -2.40 8.04
N PRO A 272 -6.44 -3.42 7.39
CA PRO A 272 -7.72 -3.97 7.82
C PRO A 272 -7.70 -4.31 9.30
N SER A 273 -8.76 -3.94 10.05
CA SER A 273 -8.81 -4.13 11.50
C SER A 273 -8.63 -5.59 11.91
N ALA A 274 -9.14 -6.53 11.10
CA ALA A 274 -9.01 -7.96 11.30
C ALA A 274 -7.55 -8.49 11.22
N SER A 275 -6.59 -7.69 10.76
CA SER A 275 -5.18 -8.09 10.66
C SER A 275 -4.27 -7.38 11.67
N ILE A 276 -4.83 -6.51 12.53
CA ILE A 276 -4.03 -5.62 13.39
C ILE A 276 -3.19 -6.38 14.41
N TYR A 277 -3.76 -7.42 15.04
CA TYR A 277 -3.08 -8.22 16.06
C TYR A 277 -2.02 -9.15 15.46
N GLU A 278 -2.28 -9.74 14.30
CA GLU A 278 -1.28 -10.52 13.57
C GLU A 278 -0.09 -9.64 13.18
N TYR A 279 -0.35 -8.43 12.67
CA TYR A 279 0.71 -7.48 12.31
C TYR A 279 1.48 -6.96 13.53
N TYR A 280 0.79 -6.64 14.63
CA TYR A 280 1.40 -6.29 15.91
C TYR A 280 2.34 -7.42 16.38
N SER A 281 1.88 -8.67 16.32
CA SER A 281 2.67 -9.84 16.73
C SER A 281 3.93 -10.00 15.88
N ILE A 282 3.85 -9.75 14.58
CA ILE A 282 5.01 -9.77 13.66
C ILE A 282 6.07 -8.74 14.07
N ILE A 283 5.65 -7.50 14.40
CA ILE A 283 6.57 -6.44 14.83
C ILE A 283 7.37 -6.90 16.05
N PHE A 284 6.71 -7.44 17.08
CA PHE A 284 7.37 -7.89 18.31
C PHE A 284 8.16 -9.19 18.11
N GLU A 285 7.70 -10.11 17.25
CA GLU A 285 8.48 -11.30 16.90
C GLU A 285 9.84 -10.90 16.33
N ILE A 286 9.86 -9.96 15.39
CA ILE A 286 11.07 -9.49 14.72
C ILE A 286 11.91 -8.65 15.68
N ALA A 287 11.30 -7.76 16.46
CA ALA A 287 12.01 -6.95 17.45
C ALA A 287 12.83 -7.82 18.42
N ARG A 288 12.25 -8.93 18.90
CA ARG A 288 12.98 -9.90 19.73
C ARG A 288 14.11 -10.60 18.97
N LYS A 289 13.89 -11.00 17.72
CA LYS A 289 14.90 -11.70 16.90
C LYS A 289 16.10 -10.82 16.54
N THR A 290 15.86 -9.53 16.33
CA THR A 290 16.89 -8.56 15.93
C THR A 290 17.41 -7.72 17.10
N GLU A 291 16.99 -8.03 18.33
CA GLU A 291 17.30 -7.25 19.55
C GLU A 291 16.99 -5.75 19.42
N ASN A 292 15.98 -5.40 18.61
CA ASN A 292 15.56 -4.02 18.38
C ASN A 292 14.56 -3.57 19.44
N ARG A 293 14.75 -2.34 19.94
CA ARG A 293 13.83 -1.73 20.93
C ARG A 293 12.69 -1.00 20.23
N VAL A 294 11.61 -1.73 19.95
CA VAL A 294 10.39 -1.15 19.37
C VAL A 294 9.41 -0.75 20.46
N SER A 295 8.76 0.42 20.31
CA SER A 295 7.73 0.90 21.22
C SER A 295 6.48 1.27 20.45
N VAL A 296 5.35 0.62 20.73
CA VAL A 296 4.05 1.00 20.14
C VAL A 296 3.51 2.22 20.88
N ARG A 297 3.16 3.27 20.14
CA ARG A 297 2.55 4.50 20.66
C ARG A 297 1.03 4.43 20.61
N HIS A 298 0.48 4.00 19.48
CA HIS A 298 -0.95 4.00 19.22
C HIS A 298 -1.35 2.70 18.54
N LEU A 299 -2.48 2.13 18.96
CA LEU A 299 -3.20 1.08 18.26
C LEU A 299 -4.68 1.45 18.39
N LEU A 300 -5.26 1.95 17.29
CA LEU A 300 -6.57 2.59 17.32
C LEU A 300 -7.42 2.10 16.12
N PRO A 301 -8.74 1.87 16.30
CA PRO A 301 -9.65 1.77 15.17
C PRO A 301 -9.67 3.11 14.41
N TYR A 302 -9.89 3.07 13.10
CA TYR A 302 -9.97 4.29 12.32
C TYR A 302 -11.21 5.12 12.68
N THR A 303 -10.94 6.36 13.06
CA THR A 303 -11.89 7.47 13.11
C THR A 303 -11.28 8.64 12.35
N HIS A 304 -12.05 9.66 11.99
CA HIS A 304 -11.49 10.82 11.30
C HIS A 304 -10.39 11.54 12.12
N ASP A 305 -10.44 11.45 13.45
CA ASP A 305 -9.46 12.09 14.34
C ASP A 305 -8.09 11.40 14.33
N VAL A 306 -7.95 10.21 13.70
CA VAL A 306 -6.68 9.48 13.70
C VAL A 306 -5.54 10.26 13.05
N TRP A 307 -5.87 11.18 12.14
CA TRP A 307 -4.92 12.06 11.45
C TRP A 307 -4.13 12.98 12.39
N ASN A 308 -4.63 13.22 13.61
CA ASN A 308 -3.91 13.97 14.63
C ASN A 308 -2.75 13.18 15.27
N PHE A 309 -2.71 11.86 15.06
CA PHE A 309 -1.66 10.97 15.59
C PHE A 309 -0.63 10.55 14.53
N VAL A 310 -0.83 10.93 13.26
CA VAL A 310 0.04 10.55 12.13
C VAL A 310 1.13 11.56 11.89
#